data_AF-A0A813AGS6-F1
#
_entry.id   AF-A0A813AGS6-F1
#
_cell.length_a   1.000
_cell.length_b   1.000
_cell.length_c   1.000
_cell.angle_alpha   90.00
_cell.angle_beta   90.00
_cell.angle_gamma   90.00
#
_symmetry.space_group_name_H-M   'P 1'
#
loop_
_entity.id
_entity.type
_entity.pdbx_description
1 polymer ?
#
loop_
_entity_poly.entity_id
_entity_poly.type
_entity_poly.pdbx_seq_one_letter_code
_entity_poly.pdbx_strand_id
1 'polypeptide(L)'
;SGTPCDGWFAFDAILVLSSYLERIIELISGESAEQLMLLRLLRLFRLVRTFRMVKQVRPLWRLVHGLMTSLDTVLSTFLLLGLVLYVFGVLGVELIATSDSFKSDPVTNAILESNFSSLGFTMITLAQFVTLDSIAALYFPLVRVQPWLMLYFASLIAIVSISVMNLVPGGFGVWLKRLGQFGFNFQERMRSANTQQMLPEILELFDRADEDGSGELAIDEMRRFEEAGHVPEQILDRASVSSMTELFNVLDVDKSGVVTREEFAEGLLDILLRDVSVSSLQQMKILGQDSSRNTC
;
A
#
# COMPACT_ATOMS: atom_id res chain seq x y z
N SER A 1 5.59 20.39 0.65
CA SER A 1 6.93 20.18 1.23
C SER A 1 6.83 19.14 2.34
N GLY A 2 7.02 17.85 2.00
CA GLY A 2 6.96 16.76 2.96
C GLY A 2 8.36 16.44 3.50
N THR A 3 8.55 16.56 4.81
CA THR A 3 9.79 16.17 5.50
C THR A 3 9.75 14.69 5.87
N PRO A 4 10.59 13.82 5.29
CA PRO A 4 10.73 12.42 5.71
C PRO A 4 11.66 12.32 6.95
N CYS A 5 11.45 13.16 7.97
CA CYS A 5 12.46 13.41 9.01
C CYS A 5 12.08 12.95 10.43
N ASP A 6 10.82 12.64 10.74
CA ASP A 6 10.44 12.48 12.16
C ASP A 6 10.97 11.20 12.81
N GLY A 7 10.99 10.07 12.11
CA GLY A 7 11.44 8.79 12.70
C GLY A 7 12.94 8.71 12.95
N TRP A 8 13.76 9.21 12.02
CA TRP A 8 15.22 9.23 12.17
C TRP A 8 15.65 10.28 13.20
N PHE A 9 14.98 11.43 13.22
CA PHE A 9 15.24 12.47 14.22
C PHE A 9 14.83 12.03 15.63
N ALA A 10 13.68 11.36 15.79
CA ALA A 10 13.25 10.80 17.07
C ALA A 10 14.20 9.68 17.55
N PHE A 11 14.61 8.78 16.66
CA PHE A 11 15.62 7.76 16.98
C PHE A 11 16.96 8.39 17.40
N ASP A 12 17.41 9.41 16.68
CA ASP A 12 18.61 10.16 17.01
C ASP A 12 18.49 10.87 18.38
N ALA A 13 17.34 11.48 18.67
CA ALA A 13 17.07 12.14 19.94
C ALA A 13 17.06 11.14 21.12
N ILE A 14 16.43 9.98 20.96
CA ILE A 14 16.41 8.90 21.96
C ILE A 14 17.83 8.40 22.25
N LEU A 15 18.65 8.21 21.22
CA LEU A 15 20.04 7.76 21.38
C LEU A 15 20.93 8.81 22.05
N VAL A 16 20.71 10.10 21.75
CA VAL A 16 21.42 11.18 22.45
C VAL A 16 20.98 11.20 23.92
N LEU A 17 19.69 11.08 24.21
CA LEU A 17 19.17 11.04 25.57
C LEU A 17 19.72 9.84 26.35
N SER A 18 19.76 8.64 25.75
CA SER A 18 20.33 7.44 26.37
C SER A 18 21.83 7.60 26.66
N SER A 19 22.55 8.34 25.81
CA SER A 19 23.98 8.64 26.02
C SER A 19 24.22 9.60 27.19
N TYR A 20 23.33 10.59 27.37
CA TYR A 20 23.37 11.47 28.54
C TYR A 20 23.00 10.73 29.83
N LEU A 21 22.00 9.86 29.78
CA LEU A 21 21.62 9.01 30.91
C LEU A 21 22.76 8.06 31.29
N GLU A 22 23.44 7.45 30.33
CA GLU A 22 24.64 6.63 30.57
C GLU A 22 25.72 7.41 31.33
N ARG A 23 26.02 8.64 30.90
CA ARG A 23 27.00 9.53 31.54
C ARG A 23 26.61 9.89 32.97
N ILE A 24 25.34 10.19 33.22
CA ILE A 24 24.82 10.51 34.56
C ILE A 24 24.88 9.29 35.47
N ILE A 25 24.53 8.11 34.96
CA ILE A 25 24.58 6.85 35.72
C ILE A 25 26.03 6.52 36.09
N GLU A 26 27.00 6.64 35.17
CA GLU A 26 28.44 6.46 35.46
C GLU A 26 28.96 7.39 36.56
N LEU A 27 28.42 8.61 36.66
CA LEU A 27 28.83 9.63 37.65
C LEU A 27 28.24 9.37 39.06
N ILE A 28 27.11 8.69 39.15
CA ILE A 28 26.38 8.44 40.41
C ILE A 28 26.61 7.01 40.92
N SER A 29 26.97 6.06 40.05
CA SER A 29 27.11 4.65 40.40
C SER A 29 28.39 4.34 41.19
N GLY A 30 28.24 3.67 42.34
CA GLY A 30 29.33 3.09 43.14
C GLY A 30 29.66 1.64 42.75
N GLU A 31 30.40 0.92 43.61
CA GLU A 31 30.84 -0.46 43.37
C GLU A 31 29.80 -1.52 43.80
N SER A 32 28.56 -1.47 43.29
CA SER A 32 27.58 -2.54 43.55
C SER A 32 27.42 -3.51 42.36
N ALA A 33 27.08 -4.77 42.65
CA ALA A 33 26.94 -5.84 41.65
C ALA A 33 25.79 -5.61 40.66
N GLU A 34 24.71 -4.95 41.08
CA GLU A 34 23.61 -4.53 40.19
C GLU A 34 24.07 -3.44 39.21
N GLN A 35 24.95 -2.53 39.66
CA GLN A 35 25.55 -1.49 38.82
C GLN A 35 26.47 -2.09 37.75
N LEU A 36 27.17 -3.20 38.02
CA LEU A 36 27.97 -3.91 37.00
C LEU A 36 27.12 -4.51 35.87
N MET A 37 25.89 -4.97 36.16
CA MET A 37 24.99 -5.50 35.14
C MET A 37 24.42 -4.38 34.25
N LEU A 38 24.07 -3.24 34.86
CA LEU A 38 23.69 -2.02 34.13
C LEU A 38 24.82 -1.48 33.26
N LEU A 39 26.06 -1.45 33.76
CA LEU A 39 27.24 -1.05 32.97
C LEU A 39 27.48 -1.98 31.76
N ARG A 40 27.17 -3.28 31.87
CA ARG A 40 27.23 -4.22 30.73
C ARG A 40 26.16 -3.89 29.67
N LEU A 41 24.93 -3.56 30.08
CA LEU A 41 23.87 -3.14 29.15
C LEU A 41 24.19 -1.80 28.49
N LEU A 42 24.76 -0.85 29.24
CA LEU A 42 25.20 0.46 28.72
C LEU A 42 26.33 0.31 27.69
N ARG A 43 27.28 -0.62 27.91
CA ARG A 43 28.30 -0.99 26.91
C ARG A 43 27.70 -1.48 25.58
N LEU A 44 26.57 -2.19 25.62
CA LEU A 44 25.87 -2.63 24.39
C LEU A 44 25.21 -1.45 23.65
N PHE A 45 24.68 -0.46 24.37
CA PHE A 45 24.14 0.77 23.77
C PHE A 45 25.21 1.56 23.00
N ARG A 46 26.47 1.58 23.46
CA ARG A 46 27.58 2.16 22.69
C ARG A 46 27.79 1.51 21.33
N LEU A 47 27.56 0.19 21.21
CA LEU A 47 27.68 -0.52 19.94
C LEU A 47 26.59 -0.09 18.94
N VAL A 48 25.36 0.14 19.43
CA VAL A 48 24.24 0.67 18.63
C VAL A 48 24.58 2.07 18.07
N ARG A 49 25.27 2.90 18.85
CA ARG A 49 25.77 4.21 18.39
C ARG A 49 26.81 4.07 17.28
N THR A 50 27.76 3.14 17.39
CA THR A 50 28.76 2.89 16.33
C THR A 50 28.08 2.38 15.05
N PHE A 51 26.98 1.63 15.19
CA PHE A 51 26.17 1.15 14.08
C PHE A 51 25.55 2.28 13.24
N ARG A 52 25.26 3.44 13.86
CA ARG A 52 24.77 4.65 13.16
C ARG A 52 25.79 5.25 12.18
N MET A 53 27.08 5.11 12.46
CA MET A 53 28.16 5.63 11.59
C MET A 53 28.34 4.82 10.30
N VAL A 54 27.66 3.67 10.20
CA VAL A 54 27.68 2.82 9.01
C VAL A 54 26.79 3.46 7.95
N LYS A 55 27.38 4.07 6.90
CA LYS A 55 26.62 4.73 5.82
C LYS A 55 25.55 3.84 5.14
N GLN A 56 25.59 2.52 5.33
CA GLN A 56 24.62 1.54 4.84
C GLN A 56 23.29 1.47 5.64
N VAL A 57 23.15 2.12 6.80
CA VAL A 57 21.86 2.11 7.54
C VAL A 57 20.75 2.90 6.85
N ARG A 58 21.06 3.85 5.95
CA ARG A 58 20.04 4.62 5.21
C ARG A 58 19.20 3.74 4.26
N PRO A 59 19.79 2.84 3.45
CA PRO A 59 19.05 1.79 2.73
C PRO A 59 18.22 0.86 3.64
N LEU A 60 18.81 0.40 4.75
CA LEU A 60 18.12 -0.47 5.73
C LEU A 60 16.90 0.22 6.35
N TRP A 61 17.00 1.50 6.68
CA TRP A 61 15.89 2.27 7.25
C TRP A 61 14.70 2.37 6.29
N ARG A 62 14.95 2.48 4.97
CA ARG A 62 13.88 2.43 3.97
C ARG A 62 13.15 1.08 3.96
N LEU A 63 13.90 -0.03 4.09
CA LEU A 63 13.31 -1.37 4.20
C LEU A 63 12.50 -1.53 5.50
N VAL A 64 13.05 -1.06 6.63
CA VAL A 64 12.38 -1.09 7.94
C VAL A 64 11.12 -0.25 7.93
N HIS A 65 11.14 0.94 7.33
CA HIS A 65 9.95 1.77 7.19
C HIS A 65 8.90 1.10 6.30
N GLY A 66 9.33 0.42 5.23
CA GLY A 66 8.45 -0.42 4.41
C GLY A 66 7.78 -1.53 5.23
N LEU A 67 8.56 -2.24 6.05
CA LEU A 67 8.07 -3.29 6.95
C LEU A 67 7.12 -2.74 8.03
N MET A 68 7.45 -1.59 8.61
CA MET A 68 6.62 -0.87 9.59
C MET A 68 5.27 -0.47 8.99
N THR A 69 5.24 -0.13 7.70
CA THR A 69 4.00 0.23 7.02
C THR A 69 3.08 -0.99 6.83
N SER A 70 3.65 -2.20 6.71
CA SER A 70 2.90 -3.45 6.69
C SER A 70 2.66 -4.06 8.08
N LEU A 71 3.17 -3.45 9.16
CA LEU A 71 2.99 -4.01 10.49
C LEU A 71 1.52 -4.05 10.91
N ASP A 72 0.69 -3.10 10.49
CA ASP A 72 -0.70 -3.05 10.93
C ASP A 72 -1.51 -4.27 10.43
N THR A 73 -1.29 -4.66 9.16
CA THR A 73 -1.89 -5.86 8.57
C THR A 73 -1.29 -7.15 9.14
N VAL A 74 0.03 -7.16 9.38
CA VAL A 74 0.74 -8.28 10.01
C VAL A 74 0.26 -8.48 11.44
N LEU A 75 0.15 -7.41 12.24
CA LEU A 75 -0.32 -7.43 13.63
C LEU A 75 -1.75 -7.97 13.72
N SER A 76 -2.65 -7.48 12.87
CA SER A 76 -4.03 -7.97 12.79
C SER A 76 -4.09 -9.47 12.52
N THR A 77 -3.20 -9.97 11.67
CA THR A 77 -3.09 -11.41 11.36
C THR A 77 -2.49 -12.21 12.52
N PHE A 78 -1.45 -11.68 13.17
CA PHE A 78 -0.87 -12.29 14.37
C PHE A 78 -1.88 -12.37 15.52
N LEU A 79 -2.75 -11.36 15.67
CA LEU A 79 -3.84 -11.38 16.65
C LEU A 79 -4.88 -12.46 16.34
N LEU A 80 -5.29 -12.59 15.06
CA LEU A 80 -6.20 -13.64 14.64
C LEU A 80 -5.58 -15.04 14.86
N LEU A 81 -4.31 -15.22 14.47
CA LEU A 81 -3.58 -16.46 14.70
C LEU A 81 -3.48 -16.78 16.20
N GLY A 82 -3.15 -15.77 17.03
CA GLY A 82 -3.12 -15.91 18.48
C GLY A 82 -4.47 -16.32 19.08
N LEU A 83 -5.58 -15.79 18.56
CA LEU A 83 -6.93 -16.19 18.97
C LEU A 83 -7.23 -17.65 18.61
N VAL A 84 -6.87 -18.08 17.40
CA VAL A 84 -7.02 -19.50 16.99
C VAL A 84 -6.19 -20.40 17.89
N LEU A 85 -4.92 -20.05 18.14
CA LEU A 85 -4.03 -20.81 19.04
C LEU A 85 -4.53 -20.82 20.47
N TYR A 86 -5.18 -19.76 20.95
CA TYR A 86 -5.79 -19.72 22.27
C TYR A 86 -6.96 -20.69 22.38
N VAL A 87 -7.90 -20.67 21.42
CA VAL A 87 -9.06 -21.58 21.39
C VAL A 87 -8.60 -23.04 21.32
N PHE A 88 -7.68 -23.34 20.40
CA PHE A 88 -7.08 -24.68 20.31
C PHE A 88 -6.24 -25.01 21.54
N GLY A 89 -5.56 -24.05 22.16
CA GLY A 89 -4.80 -24.24 23.39
C GLY A 89 -5.67 -24.71 24.55
N VAL A 90 -6.83 -24.07 24.75
CA VAL A 90 -7.81 -24.49 25.77
C VAL A 90 -8.34 -25.89 25.48
N LEU A 91 -8.70 -26.17 24.22
CA LEU A 91 -9.13 -27.52 23.80
C LEU A 91 -8.02 -28.55 23.99
N GLY A 92 -6.77 -28.22 23.69
CA GLY A 92 -5.62 -29.10 23.83
C GLY A 92 -5.36 -29.46 25.29
N VAL A 93 -5.46 -28.50 26.21
CA VAL A 93 -5.34 -28.76 27.66
C VAL A 93 -6.47 -29.71 28.11
N GLU A 94 -7.71 -29.43 27.71
CA GLU A 94 -8.87 -30.24 28.11
C GLU A 94 -8.82 -31.67 27.54
N LEU A 95 -8.42 -31.82 26.28
CA LEU A 95 -8.40 -33.12 25.59
C LEU A 95 -7.16 -33.95 25.92
N ILE A 96 -6.00 -33.30 26.12
CA ILE A 96 -4.71 -33.98 26.31
C ILE A 96 -4.34 -34.02 27.80
N ALA A 97 -4.25 -32.87 28.48
CA ALA A 97 -3.74 -32.82 29.86
C ALA A 97 -4.69 -33.49 30.88
N THR A 98 -6.00 -33.46 30.63
CA THR A 98 -7.00 -34.08 31.51
C THR A 98 -7.09 -35.59 31.34
N SER A 99 -6.67 -36.16 30.20
CA SER A 99 -6.90 -37.58 29.95
C SER A 99 -5.94 -38.50 30.74
N ASP A 100 -6.49 -39.51 31.39
CA ASP A 100 -5.73 -40.45 32.21
C ASP A 100 -4.92 -41.46 31.38
N SER A 101 -5.32 -41.70 30.12
CA SER A 101 -4.60 -42.57 29.20
C SER A 101 -3.18 -42.08 28.94
N PHE A 102 -2.95 -40.77 28.80
CA PHE A 102 -1.62 -40.21 28.55
C PHE A 102 -0.74 -40.16 29.81
N LYS A 103 -1.33 -40.10 31.01
CA LYS A 103 -0.58 -40.12 32.29
C LYS A 103 -0.02 -41.50 32.61
N SER A 104 -0.63 -42.56 32.07
CA SER A 104 -0.23 -43.95 32.31
C SER A 104 1.05 -44.36 31.58
N ASP A 105 1.41 -43.68 30.48
CA ASP A 105 2.60 -43.97 29.69
C ASP A 105 3.74 -42.99 30.04
N PRO A 106 4.92 -43.45 30.49
CA PRO A 106 6.02 -42.58 30.92
C PRO A 106 6.54 -41.66 29.80
N VAL A 107 6.47 -42.09 28.54
CA VAL A 107 6.90 -41.28 27.40
C VAL A 107 5.93 -40.12 27.17
N THR A 108 4.63 -40.42 27.13
CA THR A 108 3.60 -39.41 26.88
C THR A 108 3.42 -38.48 28.09
N ASN A 109 3.57 -38.97 29.32
CA ASN A 109 3.48 -38.15 30.53
C ASN A 109 4.60 -37.09 30.59
N ALA A 110 5.84 -37.44 30.23
CA ALA A 110 6.93 -36.47 30.15
C ALA A 110 6.65 -35.36 29.11
N ILE A 111 5.97 -35.69 28.01
CA ILE A 111 5.55 -34.73 26.99
C ILE A 111 4.45 -33.81 27.54
N LEU A 112 3.48 -34.34 28.28
CA LEU A 112 2.42 -33.55 28.91
C LEU A 112 3.00 -32.55 29.93
N GLU A 113 3.90 -32.99 30.81
CA GLU A 113 4.48 -32.11 31.83
C GLU A 113 5.35 -31.00 31.23
N SER A 114 6.06 -31.28 30.13
CA SER A 114 6.93 -30.29 29.50
C SER A 114 6.21 -29.32 28.56
N ASN A 115 5.18 -29.79 27.84
CA ASN A 115 4.54 -29.02 26.76
C ASN A 115 3.10 -28.60 27.07
N PHE A 116 2.36 -29.37 27.87
CA PHE A 116 0.94 -29.16 28.16
C PHE A 116 0.66 -28.87 29.64
N SER A 117 1.68 -28.47 30.42
CA SER A 117 1.54 -28.18 31.86
C SER A 117 0.72 -26.92 32.17
N SER A 118 0.70 -25.95 31.26
CA SER A 118 -0.16 -24.77 31.38
C SER A 118 -0.58 -24.26 30.02
N LEU A 119 -1.60 -23.39 29.99
CA LEU A 119 -2.12 -22.82 28.76
C LEU A 119 -1.05 -22.07 27.96
N GLY A 120 -0.17 -21.31 28.61
CA GLY A 120 0.89 -20.56 27.95
C GLY A 120 1.92 -21.47 27.25
N PHE A 121 2.38 -22.52 27.95
CA PHE A 121 3.27 -23.51 27.35
C PHE A 121 2.57 -24.28 26.22
N THR A 122 1.30 -24.63 26.39
CA THR A 122 0.49 -25.27 25.35
C THR A 122 0.40 -24.39 24.11
N MET A 123 0.15 -23.08 24.27
CA MET A 123 0.11 -22.15 23.15
C MET A 123 1.46 -22.04 22.42
N ILE A 124 2.59 -22.08 23.15
CA ILE A 124 3.93 -22.12 22.55
C ILE A 124 4.14 -23.41 21.76
N THR A 125 3.75 -24.55 22.32
CA THR A 125 3.78 -25.85 21.61
C THR A 125 2.91 -25.81 20.36
N LEU A 126 1.68 -25.29 20.43
CA LEU A 126 0.82 -25.13 19.26
C LEU A 126 1.36 -24.12 18.25
N ALA A 127 2.13 -23.11 18.68
CA ALA A 127 2.85 -22.23 17.76
C ALA A 127 3.95 -22.98 16.97
N GLN A 128 4.57 -24.02 17.54
CA GLN A 128 5.47 -24.91 16.78
C GLN A 128 4.71 -25.71 15.71
N PHE A 129 3.43 -26.03 15.94
CA PHE A 129 2.55 -26.61 14.91
C PHE A 129 2.26 -25.65 13.76
N VAL A 130 2.29 -24.33 14.00
CA VAL A 130 2.17 -23.32 12.93
C VAL A 130 3.40 -23.35 12.02
N THR A 131 4.58 -23.48 12.59
CA THR A 131 5.85 -23.50 11.84
C THR A 131 6.22 -24.89 11.33
N LEU A 132 5.42 -25.92 11.65
CA LEU A 132 5.71 -27.34 11.40
C LEU A 132 7.08 -27.76 11.94
N ASP A 133 7.53 -27.13 13.03
CA ASP A 133 8.87 -27.34 13.58
C ASP A 133 8.87 -28.53 14.55
N SER A 134 9.61 -29.58 14.22
CA SER A 134 9.80 -30.79 15.04
C SER A 134 8.51 -31.42 15.61
N ILE A 135 7.37 -31.24 14.96
CA ILE A 135 6.05 -31.64 15.48
C ILE A 135 5.85 -33.16 15.56
N ALA A 136 6.58 -33.93 14.75
CA ALA A 136 6.48 -35.38 14.68
C ALA A 136 6.72 -36.04 16.04
N ALA A 137 7.72 -35.57 16.78
CA ALA A 137 8.05 -36.10 18.10
C ALA A 137 6.94 -35.85 19.13
N LEU A 138 6.13 -34.81 18.92
CA LEU A 138 5.00 -34.47 19.77
C LEU A 138 3.75 -35.28 19.40
N TYR A 139 3.27 -35.19 18.16
CA TYR A 139 1.96 -35.77 17.83
C TYR A 139 1.99 -37.30 17.65
N PHE A 140 3.09 -37.92 17.19
CA PHE A 140 3.13 -39.37 16.99
C PHE A 140 2.86 -40.19 18.26
N PRO A 141 3.53 -39.96 19.42
CA PRO A 141 3.25 -40.71 20.64
C PRO A 141 1.82 -40.48 21.15
N LEU A 142 1.32 -39.25 21.05
CA LEU A 142 -0.05 -38.87 21.42
C LEU A 142 -1.11 -39.59 20.56
N VAL A 143 -0.94 -39.63 19.23
CA VAL A 143 -1.88 -40.28 18.30
C VAL A 143 -1.86 -41.82 18.43
N ARG A 144 -0.71 -42.41 18.81
CA ARG A 144 -0.63 -43.87 19.02
C ARG A 144 -1.50 -44.35 20.19
N VAL A 145 -1.60 -43.55 21.25
CA VAL A 145 -2.46 -43.87 22.40
C VAL A 145 -3.92 -43.55 22.05
N GLN A 146 -4.18 -42.41 21.40
CA GLN A 146 -5.53 -42.01 20.99
C GLN A 146 -5.59 -41.54 19.52
N PRO A 147 -6.03 -42.41 18.58
CA PRO A 147 -6.01 -42.10 17.15
C PRO A 147 -6.90 -40.93 16.72
N TRP A 148 -7.99 -40.67 17.45
CA TRP A 148 -8.93 -39.59 17.12
C TRP A 148 -8.30 -38.19 17.26
N LEU A 149 -7.24 -38.06 18.07
CA LEU A 149 -6.48 -36.82 18.24
C LEU A 149 -5.78 -36.38 16.94
N MET A 150 -5.63 -37.29 15.95
CA MET A 150 -5.19 -36.94 14.61
C MET A 150 -6.10 -35.89 13.96
N LEU A 151 -7.42 -35.96 14.17
CA LEU A 151 -8.36 -34.97 13.63
C LEU A 151 -8.15 -33.59 14.26
N TYR A 152 -7.86 -33.55 15.57
CA TYR A 152 -7.55 -32.31 16.27
C TYR A 152 -6.32 -31.64 15.67
N PHE A 153 -5.18 -32.34 15.56
CA PHE A 153 -3.96 -31.77 14.99
C PHE A 153 -4.09 -31.45 13.50
N ALA A 154 -4.76 -32.30 12.72
CA ALA A 154 -5.00 -32.04 11.29
C ALA A 154 -5.87 -30.79 11.07
N SER A 155 -6.93 -30.61 11.87
CA SER A 155 -7.78 -29.43 11.79
C SER A 155 -7.05 -28.14 12.16
N LEU A 156 -6.17 -28.18 13.17
CA LEU A 156 -5.30 -27.06 13.53
C LEU A 156 -4.38 -26.68 12.36
N ILE A 157 -3.67 -27.65 11.78
CA ILE A 157 -2.76 -27.42 10.65
C ILE A 157 -3.53 -26.82 9.46
N ALA A 158 -4.73 -27.34 9.15
CA ALA A 158 -5.56 -26.82 8.06
C ALA A 158 -6.00 -25.37 8.30
N ILE A 159 -6.54 -25.06 9.49
CA ILE A 159 -7.02 -23.72 9.84
C ILE A 159 -5.88 -22.71 9.84
N VAL A 160 -4.73 -23.08 10.42
CA VAL A 160 -3.54 -22.23 10.43
C VAL A 160 -3.02 -22.00 9.01
N SER A 161 -2.97 -23.04 8.18
CA SER A 161 -2.56 -22.92 6.78
C SER A 161 -3.46 -21.96 6.02
N ILE A 162 -4.78 -22.06 6.20
CA ILE A 162 -5.75 -21.11 5.60
C ILE A 162 -5.54 -19.70 6.15
N SER A 163 -5.32 -19.55 7.45
CA SER A 163 -5.11 -18.24 8.09
C SER A 163 -3.85 -17.54 7.58
N VAL A 164 -2.75 -18.28 7.43
CA VAL A 164 -1.49 -17.78 6.85
C VAL A 164 -1.62 -17.56 5.34
N MET A 165 -2.32 -18.44 4.62
CA MET A 165 -2.61 -18.24 3.20
C MET A 165 -3.42 -16.95 2.98
N ASN A 166 -4.37 -16.62 3.84
CA ASN A 166 -5.17 -15.39 3.76
C ASN A 166 -4.33 -14.10 3.97
N LEU A 167 -3.18 -14.19 4.64
CA LEU A 167 -2.24 -13.08 4.79
C LEU A 167 -1.63 -12.65 3.45
N VAL A 168 -1.33 -13.62 2.56
CA VAL A 168 -0.55 -13.37 1.35
C VAL A 168 -1.36 -12.55 0.31
N PRO A 169 -2.58 -12.93 -0.10
CA PRO A 169 -3.43 -12.12 -0.97
C PRO A 169 -3.92 -10.84 -0.29
N GLY A 170 -4.13 -10.84 1.03
CA GLY A 170 -4.55 -9.65 1.77
C GLY A 170 -3.48 -8.54 1.73
N GLY A 171 -2.23 -8.89 2.08
CA GLY A 171 -1.10 -7.97 1.99
C GLY A 171 -0.77 -7.57 0.55
N PHE A 172 -0.75 -8.55 -0.37
CA PHE A 172 -0.48 -8.30 -1.79
C PHE A 172 -1.57 -7.47 -2.46
N GLY A 173 -2.85 -7.69 -2.12
CA GLY A 173 -3.98 -6.91 -2.62
C GLY A 173 -3.96 -5.46 -2.13
N VAL A 174 -3.61 -5.24 -0.85
CA VAL A 174 -3.38 -3.88 -0.33
C VAL A 174 -2.21 -3.21 -1.01
N TRP A 175 -1.11 -3.94 -1.26
CA TRP A 175 0.05 -3.44 -1.99
C TRP A 175 -0.26 -3.11 -3.46
N LEU A 176 -0.95 -4.00 -4.18
CA LEU A 176 -1.39 -3.77 -5.56
C LEU A 176 -2.34 -2.59 -5.67
N LYS A 177 -3.30 -2.46 -4.76
CA LYS A 177 -4.19 -1.29 -4.70
C LYS A 177 -3.38 0.00 -4.50
N ARG A 178 -2.40 0.00 -3.59
CA ARG A 178 -1.52 1.15 -3.36
C ARG A 178 -0.65 1.47 -4.59
N LEU A 179 -0.15 0.47 -5.31
CA LEU A 179 0.57 0.67 -6.57
C LEU A 179 -0.30 1.30 -7.65
N GLY A 180 -1.51 0.77 -7.85
CA GLY A 180 -2.46 1.33 -8.82
C GLY A 180 -2.83 2.78 -8.47
N GLN A 181 -3.14 3.03 -7.19
CA GLN A 181 -3.54 4.35 -6.71
C GLN A 181 -2.38 5.36 -6.75
N PHE A 182 -1.13 4.91 -6.60
CA PHE A 182 0.05 5.74 -6.84
C PHE A 182 0.13 6.22 -8.30
N GLY A 183 -0.20 5.35 -9.26
CA GLY A 183 -0.26 5.72 -10.68
C GLY A 183 -1.34 6.77 -10.97
N PHE A 184 -2.58 6.51 -10.54
CA PHE A 184 -3.72 7.41 -10.79
C PHE A 184 -3.59 8.75 -10.05
N ASN A 185 -3.20 8.76 -8.78
CA ASN A 185 -3.08 10.01 -8.00
C ASN A 185 -1.94 10.91 -8.48
N PHE A 186 -0.86 10.32 -9.01
CA PHE A 186 0.22 11.09 -9.60
C PHE A 186 -0.23 11.73 -10.92
N GLN A 187 -0.96 10.98 -11.74
CA GLN A 187 -1.50 11.47 -13.01
C GLN A 187 -2.58 12.54 -12.82
N GLU A 188 -3.47 12.41 -11.83
CA GLU A 188 -4.48 13.44 -11.51
C GLU A 188 -3.83 14.74 -11.00
N ARG A 189 -2.81 14.67 -10.13
CA ARG A 189 -2.10 15.86 -9.64
C ARG A 189 -1.34 16.58 -10.75
N MET A 190 -0.74 15.82 -11.67
CA MET A 190 -0.11 16.38 -12.86
C MET A 190 -1.16 17.01 -13.79
N ARG A 191 -2.32 16.35 -13.96
CA ARG A 191 -3.45 16.91 -14.72
C ARG A 191 -3.96 18.21 -14.11
N SER A 192 -4.23 18.25 -12.81
CA SER A 192 -4.80 19.46 -12.16
C SER A 192 -3.84 20.63 -12.16
N ALA A 193 -2.53 20.37 -11.99
CA ALA A 193 -1.51 21.42 -12.02
C ALA A 193 -1.34 22.02 -13.43
N ASN A 194 -1.36 21.17 -14.47
CA ASN A 194 -1.29 21.64 -15.85
C ASN A 194 -2.62 22.32 -16.28
N THR A 195 -3.76 21.76 -15.87
CA THR A 195 -5.10 22.32 -16.09
C THR A 195 -5.21 23.76 -15.60
N GLN A 196 -4.79 24.02 -14.35
CA GLN A 196 -4.88 25.36 -13.76
C GLN A 196 -3.96 26.39 -14.43
N GLN A 197 -2.85 25.95 -15.05
CA GLN A 197 -1.94 26.84 -15.77
C GLN A 197 -2.44 27.17 -17.18
N MET A 198 -3.07 26.21 -17.86
CA MET A 198 -3.53 26.37 -19.25
C MET A 198 -4.92 27.03 -19.35
N LEU A 199 -5.75 26.91 -18.32
CA LEU A 199 -7.10 27.49 -18.29
C LEU A 199 -7.13 29.01 -18.56
N PRO A 200 -6.30 29.87 -17.95
CA PRO A 200 -6.33 31.31 -18.25
C PRO A 200 -5.95 31.62 -19.70
N GLU A 201 -4.99 30.92 -20.30
CA GLU A 201 -4.59 31.12 -21.69
C GLU A 201 -5.71 30.72 -22.68
N ILE A 202 -6.46 29.66 -22.37
CA ILE A 202 -7.60 29.21 -23.19
C ILE A 202 -8.77 30.20 -23.08
N LEU A 203 -9.06 30.70 -21.89
CA LEU A 203 -10.14 31.68 -21.68
C LEU A 203 -9.81 33.04 -22.32
N GLU A 204 -8.53 33.47 -22.31
CA GLU A 204 -8.10 34.66 -23.05
C GLU A 204 -8.24 34.48 -24.57
N LEU A 205 -8.05 33.27 -25.08
CA LEU A 205 -8.25 32.99 -26.51
C LEU A 205 -9.74 33.06 -26.88
N PHE A 206 -10.62 32.54 -26.03
CA PHE A 206 -12.07 32.65 -26.20
C PHE A 206 -12.49 34.12 -26.26
N ASP A 207 -12.07 34.91 -25.27
CA ASP A 207 -12.42 36.34 -25.16
C ASP A 207 -11.86 37.16 -26.35
N ARG A 208 -10.83 36.67 -27.05
CA ARG A 208 -10.28 37.30 -28.26
C ARG A 208 -10.98 36.86 -29.55
N ALA A 209 -11.58 35.68 -29.56
CA ALA A 209 -12.32 35.15 -30.69
C ALA A 209 -13.78 35.64 -30.69
N ASP A 210 -14.33 35.92 -29.51
CA ASP A 210 -15.65 36.49 -29.29
C ASP A 210 -15.62 38.01 -29.61
N GLU A 211 -15.88 38.36 -30.87
CA GLU A 211 -15.90 39.76 -31.33
C GLU A 211 -17.15 40.51 -30.85
N ASP A 212 -18.28 39.82 -30.73
CA ASP A 212 -19.57 40.43 -30.41
C ASP A 212 -19.86 40.49 -28.90
N GLY A 213 -19.06 39.78 -28.09
CA GLY A 213 -19.14 39.74 -26.63
C GLY A 213 -20.38 39.00 -26.15
N SER A 214 -20.95 38.11 -26.97
CA SER A 214 -22.14 37.34 -26.65
C SER A 214 -21.89 36.26 -25.59
N GLY A 215 -20.62 35.87 -25.39
CA GLY A 215 -20.24 34.75 -24.54
C GLY A 215 -20.40 33.38 -25.22
N GLU A 216 -20.67 33.37 -26.52
CA GLU A 216 -20.77 32.19 -27.38
C GLU A 216 -19.96 32.43 -28.66
N LEU A 217 -19.25 31.42 -29.16
CA LEU A 217 -18.54 31.51 -30.42
C LEU A 217 -19.38 30.92 -31.54
N ALA A 218 -19.78 31.74 -32.50
CA ALA A 218 -20.38 31.25 -33.74
C ALA A 218 -19.31 30.74 -34.72
N ILE A 219 -19.68 29.82 -35.61
CA ILE A 219 -18.77 29.27 -36.63
C ILE A 219 -18.17 30.35 -37.55
N ASP A 220 -18.92 31.43 -37.80
CA ASP A 220 -18.45 32.57 -38.59
C ASP A 220 -17.40 33.42 -37.86
N GLU A 221 -17.46 33.51 -36.53
CA GLU A 221 -16.49 34.24 -35.71
C GLU A 221 -15.18 33.47 -35.64
N MET A 222 -15.22 32.15 -35.42
CA MET A 222 -14.02 31.30 -35.50
C MET A 222 -13.37 31.36 -36.88
N ARG A 223 -14.15 31.44 -37.96
CA ARG A 223 -13.62 31.59 -39.33
C ARG A 223 -12.96 32.96 -39.56
N ARG A 224 -13.57 34.04 -39.08
CA ARG A 224 -12.97 35.39 -39.16
C ARG A 224 -11.72 35.50 -38.32
N PHE A 225 -11.71 34.87 -37.14
CA PHE A 225 -10.54 34.80 -36.27
C PHE A 225 -9.37 34.05 -36.95
N GLU A 226 -9.68 33.01 -37.73
CA GLU A 226 -8.72 32.28 -38.58
C GLU A 226 -8.20 33.15 -39.73
N GLU A 227 -9.09 33.83 -40.46
CA GLU A 227 -8.75 34.74 -41.57
C GLU A 227 -7.94 35.97 -41.11
N ALA A 228 -8.13 36.42 -39.86
CA ALA A 228 -7.38 37.51 -39.25
C ALA A 228 -5.92 37.13 -38.90
N GLY A 229 -5.52 35.86 -39.09
CA GLY A 229 -4.14 35.40 -38.87
C GLY A 229 -3.72 35.32 -37.39
N HIS A 230 -4.69 35.30 -36.46
CA HIS A 230 -4.43 35.30 -35.02
C HIS A 230 -4.50 33.90 -34.39
N VAL A 231 -4.55 32.83 -35.20
CA VAL A 231 -4.65 31.46 -34.68
C VAL A 231 -3.33 31.04 -34.04
N PRO A 232 -3.32 30.65 -32.77
CA PRO A 232 -2.13 30.07 -32.16
C PRO A 232 -1.85 28.71 -32.80
N GLU A 233 -0.85 28.62 -33.68
CA GLU A 233 -0.44 27.37 -34.35
C GLU A 233 -0.19 26.24 -33.33
N GLN A 234 0.24 26.58 -32.13
CA GLN A 234 0.48 25.63 -31.03
C GLN A 234 -0.78 24.88 -30.56
N ILE A 235 -1.96 25.48 -30.70
CA ILE A 235 -3.24 24.87 -30.31
C ILE A 235 -3.75 23.98 -31.43
N LEU A 236 -3.65 24.41 -32.68
CA LEU A 236 -4.01 23.57 -33.84
C LEU A 236 -3.12 22.33 -33.94
N ASP A 237 -1.82 22.48 -33.75
CA ASP A 237 -0.85 21.37 -33.81
C ASP A 237 -1.07 20.36 -32.68
N ARG A 238 -1.29 20.84 -31.44
CA ARG A 238 -1.63 19.96 -30.31
C ARG A 238 -3.00 19.31 -30.42
N ALA A 239 -3.97 20.02 -30.98
CA ALA A 239 -5.29 19.46 -31.26
C ALA A 239 -5.30 18.50 -32.46
N SER A 240 -4.21 18.43 -33.22
CA SER A 240 -4.11 17.61 -34.45
C SER A 240 -5.24 17.91 -35.45
N VAL A 241 -5.68 19.16 -35.52
CA VAL A 241 -6.73 19.64 -36.44
C VAL A 241 -6.15 20.62 -37.43
N SER A 242 -6.70 20.60 -38.64
CA SER A 242 -6.17 21.34 -39.79
C SER A 242 -6.71 22.76 -39.92
N SER A 243 -7.81 23.08 -39.22
CA SER A 243 -8.46 24.40 -39.26
C SER A 243 -9.26 24.67 -37.98
N MET A 244 -9.56 25.95 -37.73
CA MET A 244 -10.47 26.35 -36.64
C MET A 244 -11.90 25.82 -36.86
N THR A 245 -12.30 25.61 -38.12
CA THR A 245 -13.60 25.02 -38.47
C THR A 245 -13.69 23.54 -38.05
N GLU A 246 -12.58 22.79 -38.18
CA GLU A 246 -12.52 21.40 -37.71
C GLU A 246 -12.54 21.34 -36.18
N LEU A 247 -11.82 22.24 -35.52
CA LEU A 247 -11.85 22.39 -34.06
C LEU A 247 -13.27 22.70 -33.55
N PHE A 248 -13.98 23.64 -34.19
CA PHE A 248 -15.37 23.98 -33.86
C PHE A 248 -16.27 22.74 -33.85
N ASN A 249 -16.21 21.91 -34.89
CA ASN A 249 -17.03 20.69 -34.98
C ASN A 249 -16.68 19.62 -33.93
N VAL A 250 -15.48 19.69 -33.35
CA VAL A 250 -15.06 18.80 -32.27
C VAL A 250 -15.53 19.33 -30.91
N LEU A 251 -15.58 20.66 -30.75
CA LEU A 251 -16.02 21.34 -29.52
C LEU A 251 -17.55 21.42 -29.42
N ASP A 252 -18.26 21.58 -30.54
CA ASP A 252 -19.72 21.60 -30.64
C ASP A 252 -20.30 20.18 -30.50
N VAL A 253 -20.38 19.69 -29.26
CA VAL A 253 -20.87 18.34 -28.93
C VAL A 253 -22.38 18.24 -29.12
N ASP A 254 -23.11 19.31 -28.82
CA ASP A 254 -24.56 19.35 -28.85
C ASP A 254 -25.15 19.72 -30.22
N LYS A 255 -24.30 20.13 -31.17
CA LYS A 255 -24.67 20.58 -32.52
C LYS A 255 -25.60 21.80 -32.50
N SER A 256 -25.47 22.64 -31.49
CA SER A 256 -26.20 23.90 -31.38
C SER A 256 -25.78 24.90 -32.46
N GLY A 257 -24.60 24.71 -33.07
CA GLY A 257 -24.04 25.64 -34.05
C GLY A 257 -23.40 26.87 -33.41
N VAL A 258 -23.23 26.85 -32.09
CA VAL A 258 -22.46 27.80 -31.28
C VAL A 258 -21.62 27.03 -30.27
N VAL A 259 -20.49 27.58 -29.82
CA VAL A 259 -19.65 26.97 -28.78
C VAL A 259 -19.61 27.89 -27.58
N THR A 260 -20.11 27.42 -26.44
CA THR A 260 -20.11 28.19 -25.19
C THR A 260 -18.71 28.29 -24.57
N ARG A 261 -18.52 29.23 -23.65
CA ARG A 261 -17.25 29.41 -22.92
C ARG A 261 -16.83 28.14 -22.19
N GLU A 262 -17.78 27.44 -21.59
CA GLU A 262 -17.56 26.17 -20.89
C GLU A 262 -17.17 25.07 -21.86
N GLU A 263 -17.85 24.93 -23.01
CA GLU A 263 -17.52 23.91 -24.03
C GLU A 263 -16.16 24.15 -24.68
N PHE A 264 -15.82 25.42 -24.94
CA PHE A 264 -14.53 25.79 -25.48
C PHE A 264 -13.40 25.46 -24.49
N ALA A 265 -13.57 25.86 -23.22
CA ALA A 265 -12.59 25.61 -22.17
C ALA A 265 -12.44 24.11 -21.89
N GLU A 266 -13.53 23.38 -21.66
CA GLU A 266 -13.49 21.94 -21.38
C GLU A 266 -12.99 21.14 -22.58
N GLY A 267 -13.44 21.46 -23.79
CA GLY A 267 -13.07 20.75 -25.00
C GLY A 267 -11.60 20.96 -25.39
N LEU A 268 -11.08 22.19 -25.33
CA LEU A 268 -9.66 22.44 -25.55
C LEU A 268 -8.80 21.83 -24.45
N LEU A 269 -9.23 21.92 -23.20
CA LEU A 269 -8.48 21.35 -22.07
C LEU A 269 -8.44 19.82 -22.14
N ASP A 270 -9.53 19.17 -22.53
CA ASP A 270 -9.58 17.72 -22.75
C ASP A 270 -8.70 17.29 -23.94
N ILE A 271 -8.71 18.06 -25.04
CA ILE A 271 -7.82 17.81 -26.19
C ILE A 271 -6.33 17.99 -25.81
N LEU A 272 -5.99 19.06 -25.09
CA LEU A 272 -4.62 19.38 -24.68
C LEU A 272 -4.07 18.45 -23.58
N LEU A 273 -4.95 17.83 -22.78
CA LEU A 273 -4.59 16.89 -21.69
C LEU A 273 -4.77 15.42 -22.04
N ARG A 274 -5.16 15.10 -23.28
CA ARG A 274 -5.16 13.74 -23.81
C ARG A 274 -3.80 13.46 -24.44
N ASP A 275 -3.01 12.59 -23.81
CA ASP A 275 -1.74 12.02 -24.35
C ASP A 275 -1.93 11.17 -25.63
N VAL A 276 -3.08 11.25 -26.30
CA VAL A 276 -3.40 10.48 -27.50
C VAL A 276 -3.90 11.43 -28.57
N SER A 277 -3.12 11.54 -29.65
CA SER A 277 -3.45 12.34 -30.83
C SER A 277 -4.85 12.04 -31.35
N VAL A 278 -5.62 13.08 -31.68
CA VAL A 278 -7.02 13.03 -32.14
C VAL A 278 -7.22 12.08 -33.34
N SER A 279 -6.16 11.81 -34.11
CA SER A 279 -6.09 10.77 -35.15
C SER A 279 -6.53 9.38 -34.69
N SER A 280 -6.30 9.00 -33.42
CA SER A 280 -6.74 7.70 -32.88
C SER A 280 -8.24 7.68 -32.55
N LEU A 281 -8.83 8.82 -32.19
CA LEU A 281 -10.27 8.97 -31.99
C LEU A 281 -11.02 8.91 -33.33
N GLN A 282 -10.47 9.52 -34.38
CA GLN A 282 -11.01 9.39 -35.74
C GLN A 282 -10.97 7.93 -36.22
N GLN A 283 -9.87 7.21 -35.97
CA GLN A 283 -9.77 5.77 -36.32
C GLN A 283 -10.78 4.90 -35.54
N MET A 284 -11.01 5.16 -34.25
CA MET A 284 -12.05 4.43 -33.49
C MET A 284 -13.47 4.76 -33.97
N LYS A 285 -13.74 6.00 -34.39
CA LYS A 285 -15.06 6.39 -34.92
C LYS A 285 -15.35 5.73 -36.28
N ILE A 286 -14.32 5.61 -37.14
CA ILE A 286 -14.40 4.89 -38.42
C ILE A 286 -14.65 3.39 -38.18
N LEU A 287 -13.93 2.76 -37.24
CA LEU A 287 -14.14 1.34 -36.89
C LEU A 287 -15.50 1.07 -36.23
N GLY A 288 -16.04 2.02 -35.47
CA GLY A 288 -17.39 1.94 -34.90
C GLY A 288 -18.51 2.05 -35.95
N GLN A 289 -18.29 2.82 -37.02
CA GLN A 289 -19.24 2.94 -38.12
C GLN A 289 -19.22 1.72 -39.06
N ASP A 290 -18.07 1.07 -39.27
CA ASP A 290 -17.99 -0.16 -40.06
C ASP A 290 -18.60 -1.38 -39.34
N SER A 291 -18.51 -1.45 -38.00
CA SER A 291 -19.17 -2.51 -37.22
C SER A 291 -20.70 -2.45 -37.33
N SER A 292 -21.26 -1.24 -37.50
CA SER A 292 -22.71 -1.00 -37.66
C SER A 292 -23.23 -1.29 -39.08
N ARG A 293 -22.34 -1.46 -40.07
CA ARG A 293 -22.70 -1.80 -41.46
C ARG A 293 -22.65 -3.30 -41.77
N ASN A 294 -21.97 -4.10 -40.96
CA ASN A 294 -21.79 -5.54 -41.19
C ASN A 294 -22.74 -6.44 -40.36
N THR A 295 -23.84 -5.89 -39.83
CA THR A 295 -24.85 -6.63 -39.03
C THR A 295 -26.25 -6.65 -39.66
N CYS A 296 -26.33 -6.62 -41.00
CA CYS A 296 -27.51 -7.04 -41.76
C CYS A 296 -27.19 -8.26 -42.63
#